data_AF-A0A0D3H0D8-F1
#
_entry.id   AF-A0A0D3H0D8-F1
#
_cell.length_a   1.000
_cell.length_b   1.000
_cell.length_c   1.000
_cell.angle_alpha   90.00
_cell.angle_beta   90.00
_cell.angle_gamma   90.00
#
_symmetry.space_group_name_H-M   'P 1'
#
loop_
_entity.id
_entity.type
_entity.pdbx_description
1 polymer ?
#
loop_
_entity_poly.entity_id
_entity_poly.type
_entity_poly.pdbx_seq_one_letter_code
_entity_poly.pdbx_strand_id
1 'polypeptide(L)'
;MLARTWLVRYGARIAGAAASGRLTSLQGVYVKVLFVWLPVGEVDRSGDTLSFYIGPVSTSFPLSDFAHSPHCRGYDHLPAAAAL
;
A
#
# COMPACT_ATOMS: atom_id res chain seq x y z
N MET A 1 -14.12 -1.60 -13.23
CA MET A 1 -13.56 -2.23 -14.44
C MET A 1 -12.50 -1.29 -14.99
N LEU A 2 -11.21 -1.68 -15.04
CA LEU A 2 -10.23 -1.20 -16.05
C LEU A 2 -8.81 -1.80 -15.89
N ALA A 3 -8.47 -2.47 -14.78
CA ALA A 3 -7.34 -3.40 -14.73
C ALA A 3 -7.51 -4.38 -13.57
N ARG A 4 -7.13 -5.66 -13.75
CA ARG A 4 -7.08 -6.64 -12.64
C ARG A 4 -5.82 -6.46 -11.78
N THR A 5 -4.87 -5.66 -12.26
CA THR A 5 -3.57 -5.40 -11.66
C THR A 5 -3.29 -3.90 -11.68
N TRP A 6 -2.95 -3.35 -10.51
CA TRP A 6 -2.57 -1.96 -10.35
C TRP A 6 -1.04 -1.84 -10.32
N LEU A 7 -0.50 -0.92 -11.11
CA LEU A 7 0.93 -0.59 -11.06
C LEU A 7 1.17 0.37 -9.91
N VAL A 8 1.94 -0.08 -8.92
CA VAL A 8 2.32 0.71 -7.75
C VAL A 8 3.81 1.03 -7.82
N ARG A 9 4.17 2.26 -7.51
CA ARG A 9 5.56 2.73 -7.38
C ARG A 9 5.78 3.23 -5.97
N TYR A 10 6.80 2.67 -5.33
CA TYR A 10 7.29 3.12 -4.04
C TYR A 10 8.48 4.06 -4.24
N GLY A 11 8.49 5.18 -3.54
CA GLY A 11 9.64 6.06 -3.41
C GLY A 11 10.67 5.47 -2.44
N ALA A 12 11.87 6.05 -2.45
CA ALA A 12 12.95 5.64 -1.54
C ALA A 12 12.62 5.90 -0.06
N ARG A 13 11.70 6.85 0.20
CA ARG A 13 11.16 7.13 1.52
C ARG A 13 9.65 7.06 1.46
N ILE A 14 9.07 6.31 2.39
CA ILE A 14 7.64 6.26 2.65
C ILE A 14 7.41 6.94 3.99
N ALA A 15 6.51 7.91 4.03
CA ALA A 15 6.17 8.67 5.24
C ALA A 15 4.66 8.81 5.36
N GLY A 16 4.18 9.08 6.57
CA GLY A 16 2.76 9.28 6.86
C GLY A 16 2.48 9.14 8.35
N ALA A 17 1.24 9.38 8.74
CA ALA A 17 0.76 9.16 10.09
C ALA A 17 -0.06 7.86 10.13
N ALA A 18 0.29 6.96 11.04
CA ALA A 18 -0.44 5.72 11.26
C ALA A 18 -1.29 5.84 12.52
N ALA A 19 -2.58 5.55 12.38
CA ALA A 19 -3.55 5.42 13.46
C ALA A 19 -4.24 4.05 13.37
N SER A 20 -4.95 3.65 14.43
CA SER A 20 -5.70 2.40 14.42
C SER A 20 -6.68 2.38 13.24
N GLY A 21 -6.45 1.49 12.27
CA GLY A 21 -7.29 1.33 11.09
C GLY A 21 -7.16 2.42 10.03
N ARG A 22 -6.24 3.39 10.15
CA ARG A 22 -6.12 4.49 9.18
C ARG A 22 -4.68 4.95 9.00
N LEU A 23 -4.30 5.24 7.76
CA LEU A 23 -3.03 5.87 7.39
C LEU A 23 -3.35 7.19 6.70
N THR A 24 -2.85 8.31 7.22
CA THR A 24 -3.10 9.64 6.67
C THR A 24 -1.80 10.33 6.28
N SER A 25 -1.91 11.35 5.41
CA SER A 25 -0.76 12.12 4.91
C SER A 25 0.35 11.24 4.33
N LEU A 26 -0.04 10.16 3.65
CA LEU A 26 0.88 9.19 3.09
C LEU A 26 1.67 9.80 1.93
N GLN A 27 2.98 9.61 1.93
CA GLN A 27 3.92 10.12 0.93
C GLN A 27 4.82 8.99 0.45
N GLY A 28 5.25 9.08 -0.82
CA GLY A 28 6.14 8.10 -1.41
C GLY A 28 5.44 6.85 -1.96
N VAL A 29 4.11 6.81 -2.00
CA VAL A 29 3.36 5.74 -2.68
C VAL A 29 2.55 6.33 -3.82
N TYR A 30 2.74 5.79 -5.02
CA TYR A 30 2.07 6.27 -6.22
C TYR A 30 1.46 5.10 -6.98
N VAL A 31 0.29 5.31 -7.56
CA VAL A 31 -0.37 4.35 -8.45
C VAL A 31 -0.48 4.91 -9.85
N LYS A 32 -0.32 4.05 -10.85
CA LYS A 32 -0.47 4.44 -12.25
C LYS A 32 -1.94 4.36 -12.64
N VAL A 33 -2.52 5.50 -12.99
CA VAL A 33 -3.88 5.61 -13.50
C VAL A 33 -3.81 6.18 -14.91
N LEU A 34 -4.27 5.39 -15.89
CA LEU A 34 -4.14 5.70 -17.32
C LEU A 34 -2.67 6.02 -17.69
N PHE A 35 -2.31 7.30 -17.77
CA PHE A 35 -0.99 7.78 -18.16
C PHE A 35 -0.25 8.57 -17.07
N VAL A 36 -0.88 8.80 -15.91
CA VAL A 36 -0.32 9.61 -14.82
C VAL A 36 -0.05 8.79 -13.57
N TRP A 37 0.94 9.21 -12.78
CA TRP A 37 1.20 8.68 -11.45
C TRP A 37 0.50 9.55 -10.42
N LEU A 38 -0.47 8.99 -9.72
CA LEU A 38 -1.22 9.69 -8.69
C LEU A 38 -0.73 9.26 -7.30
N PRO A 39 -0.55 10.20 -6.35
CA PRO A 39 -0.17 9.86 -4.99
C PRO A 39 -1.34 9.18 -4.27
N VAL A 40 -1.01 8.19 -3.44
CA VAL A 40 -1.94 7.65 -2.44
C VAL A 40 -1.76 8.47 -1.18
N GLY A 41 -2.78 9.24 -0.79
CA GLY A 41 -2.71 10.16 0.34
C GLY A 41 -3.24 9.57 1.64
N GLU A 42 -4.23 8.68 1.54
CA GLU A 42 -4.88 8.09 2.70
C GLU A 42 -5.31 6.65 2.42
N VAL A 43 -5.25 5.82 3.47
CA VAL A 43 -5.84 4.48 3.50
C VAL A 43 -6.70 4.38 4.74
N ASP A 44 -7.97 4.02 4.58
CA ASP A 44 -8.93 3.88 5.67
C ASP A 44 -9.51 2.47 5.67
N ARG A 45 -9.59 1.87 6.86
CA ARG A 45 -10.19 0.55 7.06
C ARG A 45 -11.58 0.71 7.66
N SER A 46 -12.57 0.19 6.94
CA SER A 46 -13.94 0.06 7.41
C SER A 46 -14.33 -1.42 7.42
N GLY A 47 -14.32 -2.02 8.62
CA GLY A 47 -14.62 -3.45 8.81
C GLY A 47 -13.64 -4.35 8.04
N ASP A 48 -14.17 -5.06 7.06
CA ASP A 48 -13.44 -5.99 6.18
C ASP A 48 -13.06 -5.36 4.82
N THR A 49 -13.15 -4.04 4.71
CA THR A 49 -12.81 -3.29 3.48
C THR A 49 -11.73 -2.25 3.76
N LEU A 50 -10.76 -2.15 2.86
CA LEU A 50 -9.74 -1.12 2.81
C LEU A 50 -10.04 -0.16 1.66
N SER A 51 -10.16 1.12 1.97
CA SER A 51 -10.37 2.19 1.01
C SER A 51 -9.09 2.99 0.84
N PHE A 52 -8.67 3.17 -0.40
CA PHE A 52 -7.49 3.94 -0.79
C PHE A 52 -7.93 5.23 -1.47
N TYR A 53 -7.42 6.35 -0.96
CA TYR A 53 -7.68 7.68 -1.51
C TYR A 53 -6.49 8.13 -2.37
N ILE A 54 -6.74 8.18 -3.68
CA ILE A 54 -5.76 8.40 -4.75
C ILE A 54 -6.09 9.74 -5.41
N GLY A 55 -5.64 10.84 -4.81
CA GLY A 55 -6.02 12.18 -5.25
C GLY A 55 -7.55 12.35 -5.29
N PRO A 56 -8.16 12.72 -6.44
CA PRO A 56 -9.62 12.89 -6.55
C PRO A 56 -10.40 11.56 -6.67
N VAL A 57 -9.71 10.42 -6.74
CA VAL A 57 -10.32 9.10 -6.94
C VAL A 57 -10.18 8.27 -5.66
N SER A 58 -11.17 7.43 -5.38
CA SER A 58 -11.08 6.41 -4.33
C SER A 58 -11.34 5.02 -4.91
N THR A 59 -10.75 4.00 -4.29
CA THR A 59 -11.00 2.61 -4.62
C THR A 59 -10.98 1.76 -3.36
N SER A 60 -11.77 0.70 -3.34
CA SER A 60 -11.93 -0.15 -2.17
C SER A 60 -11.65 -1.60 -2.52
N PHE A 61 -10.99 -2.29 -1.59
CA PHE A 61 -10.60 -3.69 -1.72
C PHE A 61 -10.97 -4.45 -0.44
N PRO A 62 -11.32 -5.74 -0.54
CA PRO A 62 -11.51 -6.56 0.64
C PRO A 62 -10.18 -6.72 1.40
N LEU A 63 -10.25 -6.68 2.72
CA LEU A 63 -9.10 -6.82 3.61
C LEU A 63 -8.36 -8.16 3.40
N SER A 64 -9.09 -9.20 3.02
CA SER A 64 -8.55 -10.54 2.74
C SER A 64 -7.45 -10.52 1.68
N ASP A 65 -7.50 -9.58 0.72
CA ASP A 65 -6.50 -9.46 -0.34
C ASP A 65 -5.12 -9.04 0.20
N PHE A 66 -5.09 -8.47 1.41
CA PHE A 66 -3.89 -7.99 2.10
C PHE A 66 -3.54 -8.84 3.32
N ALA A 67 -4.18 -10.01 3.51
CA ALA A 67 -3.89 -10.90 4.62
C ALA A 67 -2.45 -11.48 4.57
N HIS A 68 -1.86 -11.55 3.37
CA HIS A 68 -0.50 -12.00 3.16
C HIS A 68 0.35 -10.84 2.64
N SER A 69 1.45 -10.54 3.34
CA SER A 69 2.44 -9.59 2.85
C SER A 69 3.43 -10.30 1.92
N PRO A 70 3.74 -9.74 0.73
CA PRO A 70 4.73 -10.33 -0.14
C PRO A 70 6.10 -10.27 0.52
N HIS A 71 6.78 -11.41 0.62
CA HIS A 71 8.16 -11.47 1.09
C HIS A 71 9.11 -10.86 0.05
N CYS A 72 10.12 -10.13 0.53
CA CYS A 72 11.19 -9.65 -0.32
C CYS A 72 11.96 -10.86 -0.86
N ARG A 73 11.89 -11.10 -2.17
CA ARG A 73 12.68 -12.16 -2.82
C ARG A 73 14.17 -11.84 -2.65
N GLY A 74 14.93 -12.75 -2.04
CA GLY A 74 16.38 -12.61 -1.83
C GLY A 74 16.86 -12.49 -0.37
N TYR A 75 15.96 -12.51 0.63
CA TYR A 75 16.33 -12.57 2.06
C TYR A 75 16.13 -13.97 2.68
N ASP A 76 15.98 -15.01 1.85
CA ASP A 76 15.54 -16.34 2.28
C ASP A 76 16.59 -17.18 3.05
N HIS A 77 17.62 -16.59 3.68
CA HIS A 77 18.60 -17.39 4.45
C HIS A 77 19.35 -16.68 5.60
N LEU A 78 18.84 -15.61 6.18
CA LEU A 78 19.34 -15.19 7.51
C LEU A 78 18.39 -15.67 8.60
N PRO A 79 18.71 -16.73 9.36
CA PRO A 79 17.95 -17.07 10.55
C PRO A 79 18.00 -15.89 11.52
N ALA A 80 16.86 -15.59 12.14
CA ALA A 80 16.65 -14.48 13.07
C ALA A 80 17.60 -14.44 14.28
N ALA A 81 18.52 -15.39 14.41
CA ALA A 81 19.51 -15.49 15.48
C ALA A 81 20.82 -14.69 15.22
N ALA A 82 21.04 -14.12 14.03
CA ALA A 82 22.26 -13.36 13.72
C ALA A 82 22.20 -11.86 14.09
N ALA A 83 21.17 -11.43 14.81
CA ALA A 83 21.04 -10.06 15.32
C ALA A 83 21.34 -10.01 16.83
N LEU A 84 22.58 -10.35 17.22
CA LEU A 84 23.19 -10.00 18.51
C LEU A 84 24.68 -9.68 18.32
#